data_AF-A0A8H4EZW4-F1
#
_entry.id   AF-A0A8H4EZW4-F1
#
_cell.length_a   1.000
_cell.length_b   1.000
_cell.length_c   1.000
_cell.angle_alpha   90.00
_cell.angle_beta   90.00
_cell.angle_gamma   90.00
#
_symmetry.space_group_name_H-M   'P 1'
#
loop_
_entity.id
_entity.type
_entity.pdbx_description
1 polymer ?
#
loop_
_entity_poly.entity_id
_entity_poly.type
_entity_poly.pdbx_seq_one_letter_code
_entity_poly.pdbx_strand_id
1 'polypeptide(L)'
;MPTSNTMKSLAATSSTSQQNNRNRRQPCCCCCRSRAHSRLCVFLFFFICVLGAIATFFCWPRTPRVSMGGGADSLTIPSRPSLRATWQINVTLDNRDNWIPTHLTKLDFVIVDSLTLAKFAWASTSSALILAPGTISPISLTFNVNYQAADRTDPTFQNLYNACGPLSDSKQRPALNVLLRVSFHIFGIVWTPLVTATPYTGGILCPIK
;
A
#
# COMPACT_ATOMS: atom_id res chain seq x y z
N MET A 1 37.20 45.36 -96.05
CA MET A 1 38.44 45.05 -95.29
C MET A 1 38.30 45.65 -93.90
N PRO A 2 38.72 45.00 -92.80
CA PRO A 2 38.82 43.56 -92.55
C PRO A 2 38.14 43.10 -91.23
N THR A 3 37.75 41.82 -91.20
CA THR A 3 37.85 40.80 -90.12
C THR A 3 37.64 41.16 -88.64
N SER A 4 36.79 40.39 -87.94
CA SER A 4 37.29 39.30 -87.07
C SER A 4 36.15 38.42 -86.52
N ASN A 5 36.32 37.11 -86.69
CA ASN A 5 35.50 36.03 -86.17
C ASN A 5 36.07 35.54 -84.83
N THR A 6 35.23 35.03 -83.91
CA THR A 6 35.52 33.84 -83.06
C THR A 6 34.26 33.49 -82.25
N MET A 7 33.44 32.51 -82.67
CA MET A 7 33.51 31.05 -82.42
C MET A 7 33.29 30.57 -80.98
N LYS A 8 32.29 29.66 -80.88
CA LYS A 8 32.19 28.45 -80.03
C LYS A 8 31.75 28.62 -78.57
N SER A 9 30.60 28.02 -78.22
CA SER A 9 30.61 26.64 -77.72
C SER A 9 29.18 26.10 -77.55
N LEU A 10 28.97 24.87 -78.03
CA LEU A 10 27.81 24.03 -77.75
C LEU A 10 27.88 23.49 -76.31
N ALA A 11 26.73 23.39 -75.64
CA ALA A 11 26.44 22.24 -74.78
C ALA A 11 24.91 22.09 -74.63
N ALA A 12 24.44 20.93 -75.07
CA ALA A 12 23.08 20.43 -74.92
C ALA A 12 22.89 19.82 -73.53
N THR A 13 21.72 20.00 -72.90
CA THR A 13 21.12 19.10 -71.90
C THR A 13 19.64 19.49 -71.81
N SER A 14 18.76 18.93 -72.65
CA SER A 14 17.94 17.74 -72.39
C SER A 14 17.05 17.80 -71.13
N SER A 15 15.79 17.45 -71.35
CA SER A 15 14.81 16.85 -70.43
C SER A 15 14.06 17.73 -69.42
N THR A 16 12.79 17.98 -69.79
CA THR A 16 11.61 17.53 -69.05
C THR A 16 11.58 17.75 -67.53
N SER A 17 10.76 18.71 -67.10
CA SER A 17 9.93 18.51 -65.90
C SER A 17 8.70 19.40 -65.93
N GLN A 18 7.70 18.96 -66.69
CA GLN A 18 6.32 19.05 -66.21
C GLN A 18 6.27 18.36 -64.85
N GLN A 19 6.13 19.13 -63.77
CA GLN A 19 5.64 18.60 -62.49
C GLN A 19 4.71 19.66 -61.91
N ASN A 20 3.49 19.69 -62.41
CA ASN A 20 2.38 18.93 -61.83
C ASN A 20 2.10 19.46 -60.42
N ASN A 21 1.21 20.46 -60.41
CA ASN A 21 0.59 21.08 -59.26
C ASN A 21 -0.20 20.01 -58.49
N ARG A 22 0.52 19.16 -57.75
CA ARG A 22 -0.07 18.15 -56.87
C ARG A 22 -0.67 18.86 -55.69
N ASN A 23 -1.98 19.10 -55.81
CA ASN A 23 -2.92 19.21 -54.70
C ASN A 23 -2.47 18.29 -53.56
N ARG A 24 -1.72 18.83 -52.60
CA ARG A 24 -1.48 18.20 -51.30
C ARG A 24 -2.80 18.28 -50.56
N ARG A 25 -3.71 17.35 -50.91
CA ARG A 25 -4.78 16.92 -50.02
C ARG A 25 -4.08 16.38 -48.79
N GLN A 26 -3.97 17.24 -47.77
CA GLN A 26 -3.65 16.83 -46.42
C GLN A 26 -4.60 15.68 -46.07
N PRO A 27 -4.10 14.58 -45.47
CA PRO A 27 -4.98 13.59 -44.89
C PRO A 27 -5.63 14.26 -43.66
N CYS A 28 -6.75 14.94 -43.89
CA CYS A 28 -7.65 15.30 -42.81
C CYS A 28 -8.04 14.00 -42.13
N CYS A 29 -7.71 13.86 -40.85
CA CYS A 29 -8.24 12.82 -39.99
C CYS A 29 -9.74 12.64 -40.31
N CYS A 30 -10.08 11.48 -40.88
CA CYS A 30 -11.44 11.15 -41.32
C CYS A 30 -12.46 11.13 -40.16
N CYS A 31 -12.04 11.36 -38.92
CA CYS A 31 -12.91 11.41 -37.75
C CYS A 31 -13.71 12.71 -37.61
N CYS A 32 -13.40 13.79 -38.34
CA CYS A 32 -13.98 15.12 -38.05
C CYS A 32 -14.98 15.66 -39.08
N ARG A 33 -15.33 14.92 -40.14
CA ARG A 33 -16.09 15.51 -41.28
C ARG A 33 -17.61 15.40 -41.20
N SER A 34 -18.19 14.67 -40.24
CA SER A 34 -19.65 14.66 -40.03
C SER A 34 -20.03 15.10 -38.61
N ARG A 35 -21.00 16.03 -38.50
CA ARG A 35 -21.58 16.46 -37.21
C ARG A 35 -22.12 15.26 -36.40
N ALA A 36 -22.50 14.17 -37.07
CA ALA A 36 -22.93 12.92 -36.44
C ALA A 36 -21.78 12.17 -35.73
N HIS A 37 -20.58 12.12 -36.32
CA HIS A 37 -19.41 11.46 -35.72
C HIS A 37 -18.93 12.16 -34.44
N SER A 38 -18.99 13.50 -34.42
CA SER A 38 -18.58 14.27 -33.24
C SER A 38 -19.44 13.95 -32.00
N ARG A 39 -20.75 13.74 -32.17
CA ARG A 39 -21.66 13.38 -31.07
C ARG A 39 -21.42 11.95 -30.60
N LEU A 40 -21.23 11.01 -31.53
CA LEU A 40 -20.91 9.62 -31.21
C LEU A 40 -19.60 9.49 -30.42
N CYS A 41 -18.55 10.25 -30.78
CA CYS A 41 -17.29 10.26 -30.04
C CYS A 41 -17.45 10.72 -28.59
N VAL A 42 -18.28 11.75 -28.33
CA VAL A 42 -18.55 12.22 -26.96
C VAL A 42 -19.29 11.15 -26.15
N PHE A 43 -20.32 10.52 -26.72
CA PHE A 43 -21.03 9.42 -26.05
C PHE A 43 -20.11 8.23 -25.77
N LEU A 44 -19.27 7.86 -26.72
CA LEU A 44 -18.33 6.74 -26.57
C LEU A 44 -17.26 7.05 -25.51
N PHE A 45 -16.71 8.26 -25.52
CA PHE A 45 -15.79 8.73 -24.48
C PHE A 45 -16.45 8.70 -23.09
N PHE A 46 -17.69 9.21 -22.97
CA PHE A 46 -18.44 9.14 -21.73
C PHE A 46 -18.65 7.70 -21.27
N PHE A 47 -19.00 6.80 -22.18
CA PHE A 47 -19.18 5.37 -21.87
C PHE A 47 -17.87 4.72 -21.40
N ILE A 48 -16.74 5.02 -22.05
CA ILE A 48 -15.42 4.56 -21.63
C ILE A 48 -15.08 5.12 -20.24
N CYS A 49 -15.34 6.40 -19.97
CA CYS A 49 -15.10 6.98 -18.65
C CYS A 49 -15.95 6.31 -17.57
N VAL A 50 -17.22 6.04 -17.83
CA VAL A 50 -18.12 5.36 -16.89
C VAL A 50 -17.66 3.92 -16.65
N LEU A 51 -17.37 3.15 -17.71
CA LEU A 51 -16.84 1.80 -17.58
C LEU A 51 -15.47 1.78 -16.89
N GLY A 52 -14.62 2.76 -17.19
CA GLY A 52 -13.33 2.96 -16.53
C GLY A 52 -13.49 3.24 -15.04
N ALA A 53 -14.41 4.14 -14.66
CA ALA A 53 -14.71 4.43 -13.26
C ALA A 53 -15.23 3.20 -12.51
N ILE A 54 -16.12 2.42 -13.14
CA ILE A 54 -16.61 1.15 -12.59
C ILE A 54 -15.44 0.18 -12.43
N ALA A 55 -14.63 -0.02 -13.48
CA ALA A 55 -13.48 -0.92 -13.43
C ALA A 55 -12.49 -0.50 -12.34
N THR A 56 -12.16 0.79 -12.23
CA THR A 56 -11.29 1.31 -11.16
C THR A 56 -11.92 1.09 -9.79
N PHE A 57 -13.23 1.30 -9.61
CA PHE A 57 -13.90 1.08 -8.34
C PHE A 57 -13.81 -0.39 -7.87
N PHE A 58 -13.94 -1.36 -8.79
CA PHE A 58 -13.79 -2.78 -8.48
C PHE A 58 -12.32 -3.20 -8.35
N CYS A 59 -11.42 -2.59 -9.12
CA CYS A 59 -9.99 -2.94 -9.12
C CYS A 59 -9.20 -2.25 -8.00
N TRP A 60 -9.81 -1.28 -7.31
CA TRP A 60 -9.13 -0.55 -6.25
C TRP A 60 -8.98 -1.41 -5.00
N PRO A 61 -7.75 -1.74 -4.58
CA PRO A 61 -7.54 -2.57 -3.41
C PRO A 61 -7.98 -1.81 -2.15
N ARG A 62 -8.97 -2.37 -1.44
CA ARG A 62 -9.42 -1.85 -0.16
C ARG A 62 -8.46 -2.24 0.95
N THR A 63 -8.43 -1.45 2.02
CA THR A 63 -7.62 -1.78 3.21
C THR A 63 -8.21 -3.02 3.89
N PRO A 64 -7.42 -4.09 4.08
CA PRO A 64 -7.87 -5.29 4.80
C PRO A 64 -8.22 -4.97 6.26
N ARG A 65 -9.13 -5.73 6.83
CA ARG A 65 -9.41 -5.65 8.28
C ARG A 65 -8.36 -6.46 9.04
N VAL A 66 -8.11 -6.07 10.28
CA VAL A 66 -7.14 -6.73 11.15
C VAL A 66 -7.82 -7.17 12.44
N SER A 67 -7.52 -8.38 12.88
CA SER A 67 -7.81 -8.84 14.23
C SER A 67 -6.56 -9.50 14.83
N MET A 68 -6.46 -9.53 16.15
CA MET A 68 -5.28 -10.03 16.86
C MET A 68 -5.65 -11.03 17.94
N GLY A 69 -4.77 -12.01 18.13
CA GLY A 69 -4.74 -12.97 19.22
C GLY A 69 -4.74 -12.34 20.60
N GLY A 70 -5.40 -13.02 21.54
CA GLY A 70 -5.36 -12.67 22.96
C GLY A 70 -4.17 -13.28 23.72
N GLY A 71 -3.43 -14.22 23.14
CA GLY A 71 -2.28 -14.88 23.78
C GLY A 71 -0.96 -14.38 23.21
N ALA A 72 0.00 -14.16 24.10
CA ALA A 72 1.40 -13.91 23.74
C ALA A 72 2.26 -15.06 24.29
N ASP A 73 3.07 -15.70 23.44
CA ASP A 73 4.07 -16.68 23.88
C ASP A 73 5.44 -16.00 23.97
N SER A 74 6.15 -16.08 25.12
CA SER A 74 7.62 -15.84 25.27
C SER A 74 8.14 -15.53 26.69
N LEU A 75 9.47 -15.55 26.79
CA LEU A 75 10.30 -15.20 27.94
C LEU A 75 10.33 -13.68 28.21
N THR A 76 9.98 -13.27 29.44
CA THR A 76 10.11 -11.89 29.93
C THR A 76 11.38 -11.78 30.78
N ILE A 77 12.23 -10.77 30.53
CA ILE A 77 13.30 -10.37 31.44
C ILE A 77 12.92 -8.99 32.02
N PRO A 78 12.24 -8.93 33.16
CA PRO A 78 11.87 -7.66 33.77
C PRO A 78 13.11 -7.03 34.43
N SER A 79 13.43 -5.78 34.09
CA SER A 79 14.52 -5.01 34.71
C SER A 79 14.02 -3.59 35.00
N ARG A 80 13.62 -3.30 36.24
CA ARG A 80 12.96 -2.02 36.60
C ARG A 80 13.87 -0.80 36.33
N PRO A 81 13.37 0.33 35.76
CA PRO A 81 12.01 0.65 35.28
C PRO A 81 11.83 0.39 33.76
N SER A 82 12.34 -0.73 33.28
CA SER A 82 12.22 -1.18 31.90
C SER A 82 11.59 -2.57 31.81
N LEU A 83 10.93 -2.83 30.69
CA LEU A 83 10.40 -4.15 30.37
C LEU A 83 10.83 -4.53 28.96
N ARG A 84 11.52 -5.67 28.86
CA ARG A 84 12.00 -6.24 27.61
C ARG A 84 11.50 -7.68 27.48
N ALA A 85 10.79 -7.96 26.38
CA ALA A 85 10.20 -9.27 26.08
C ALA A 85 9.98 -9.42 24.57
N THR A 86 9.63 -10.62 24.11
CA THR A 86 9.44 -10.90 22.67
C THR A 86 8.17 -11.70 22.40
N TRP A 87 7.01 -11.06 22.32
CA TRP A 87 5.73 -11.75 22.24
C TRP A 87 5.45 -12.33 20.85
N GLN A 88 5.17 -13.62 20.76
CA GLN A 88 4.62 -14.22 19.55
C GLN A 88 3.09 -14.12 19.59
N ILE A 89 2.50 -13.39 18.64
CA ILE A 89 1.06 -13.13 18.55
C ILE A 89 0.58 -13.48 17.15
N ASN A 90 -0.52 -14.23 17.09
CA ASN A 90 -1.21 -14.52 15.83
C ASN A 90 -2.12 -13.35 15.47
N VAL A 91 -1.90 -12.78 14.29
CA VAL A 91 -2.69 -11.70 13.72
C VAL A 91 -3.42 -12.24 12.50
N THR A 92 -4.69 -11.89 12.34
CA THR A 92 -5.49 -12.29 11.18
C THR A 92 -5.75 -11.08 10.30
N LEU A 93 -5.42 -11.21 9.03
CA LEU A 93 -5.72 -10.24 7.99
C LEU A 93 -6.93 -10.72 7.21
N ASP A 94 -8.02 -9.96 7.25
CA ASP A 94 -9.26 -10.27 6.56
C ASP A 94 -9.37 -9.43 5.28
N ASN A 95 -9.21 -10.09 4.14
CA ASN A 95 -9.25 -9.51 2.80
C ASN A 95 -10.56 -9.87 2.06
N ARG A 96 -11.64 -10.20 2.79
CA ARG A 96 -12.94 -10.57 2.17
C ARG A 96 -13.61 -9.43 1.40
N ASP A 97 -13.34 -8.19 1.79
CA ASP A 97 -13.91 -7.00 1.15
C ASP A 97 -13.22 -6.65 -0.19
N ASN A 98 -12.11 -7.33 -0.54
CA ASN A 98 -11.38 -7.07 -1.77
C ASN A 98 -11.59 -8.17 -2.82
N TRP A 99 -11.86 -7.78 -4.06
CA TRP A 99 -12.09 -8.71 -5.18
C TRP A 99 -10.80 -9.08 -5.93
N ILE A 100 -9.73 -8.33 -5.73
CA ILE A 100 -8.42 -8.54 -6.36
C ILE A 100 -7.39 -8.93 -5.28
N PRO A 101 -6.34 -9.70 -5.61
CA PRO A 101 -5.23 -9.91 -4.70
C PRO A 101 -4.59 -8.61 -4.22
N THR A 102 -4.40 -8.46 -2.91
CA THR A 102 -3.73 -7.28 -2.33
C THR A 102 -2.24 -7.58 -2.18
N HIS A 103 -1.41 -6.87 -2.93
CA HIS A 103 0.05 -6.97 -2.83
C HIS A 103 0.58 -6.01 -1.76
N LEU A 104 1.01 -6.57 -0.64
CA LEU A 104 1.59 -5.84 0.47
C LEU A 104 3.11 -5.94 0.39
N THR A 105 3.79 -4.80 0.25
CA THR A 105 5.26 -4.76 0.24
C THR A 105 5.81 -4.88 1.65
N LYS A 106 5.13 -4.27 2.61
CA LYS A 106 5.51 -4.24 4.02
C LYS A 106 4.30 -4.01 4.91
N LEU A 107 4.31 -4.60 6.10
CA LEU A 107 3.37 -4.33 7.17
C LEU A 107 4.14 -3.92 8.41
N ASP A 108 3.77 -2.78 8.99
CA ASP A 108 4.32 -2.31 10.26
C ASP A 108 3.24 -2.40 11.33
N PHE A 109 3.56 -3.09 12.43
CA PHE A 109 2.67 -3.32 13.55
C PHE A 109 3.21 -2.62 14.79
N VAL A 110 2.34 -1.94 15.52
CA VAL A 110 2.66 -1.25 16.76
C VAL A 110 1.57 -1.53 17.77
N ILE A 111 1.96 -2.01 18.96
CA ILE A 111 1.04 -2.16 20.08
C ILE A 111 1.22 -0.97 21.02
N VAL A 112 0.10 -0.35 21.36
CA VAL A 112 0.03 0.75 22.32
C VAL A 112 -0.90 0.39 23.47
N ASP A 113 -0.63 0.95 24.65
CA ASP A 113 -1.55 0.88 25.79
C ASP A 113 -2.84 1.64 25.43
N SER A 114 -4.01 1.04 25.69
CA SER A 114 -5.28 1.68 25.35
C SER A 114 -5.56 2.94 26.17
N LEU A 115 -4.99 3.05 27.38
CA LEU A 115 -5.22 4.16 28.30
C LEU A 115 -4.29 5.34 28.01
N THR A 116 -2.98 5.06 27.88
CA THR A 116 -1.97 6.12 27.71
C THR A 116 -1.60 6.36 26.25
N LEU A 117 -2.01 5.47 25.34
CA LEU A 117 -1.60 5.44 23.93
C LEU A 117 -0.08 5.34 23.73
N ALA A 118 0.67 5.00 24.78
CA ALA A 118 2.11 4.84 24.71
C ALA A 118 2.47 3.55 23.95
N LYS A 119 3.37 3.69 22.97
CA LYS A 119 3.96 2.56 22.25
C LYS A 119 4.90 1.80 23.16
N PHE A 120 4.72 0.48 23.22
CA PHE A 120 5.60 -0.39 24.00
C PHE A 120 6.08 -1.63 23.24
N ALA A 121 5.39 -2.02 22.15
CA ALA A 121 5.81 -3.13 21.31
C ALA A 121 5.66 -2.84 19.82
N TRP A 122 6.47 -3.50 18.99
CA TRP A 122 6.43 -3.36 17.54
C TRP A 122 6.85 -4.65 16.83
N ALA A 123 6.36 -4.83 15.61
CA ALA A 123 6.77 -5.88 14.69
C ALA A 123 6.71 -5.34 13.26
N SER A 124 7.44 -5.96 12.33
CA SER A 124 7.36 -5.63 10.91
C SER A 124 7.54 -6.89 10.08
N THR A 125 6.81 -7.02 8.99
CA THR A 125 7.09 -8.09 8.01
C THR A 125 8.33 -7.73 7.20
N SER A 126 9.23 -8.70 7.03
CA SER A 126 10.46 -8.54 6.23
C SER A 126 10.25 -8.81 4.74
N SER A 127 9.20 -9.55 4.39
CA SER A 127 8.88 -9.95 3.02
C SER A 127 7.54 -9.39 2.55
N ALA A 128 7.42 -9.28 1.23
CA ALA A 128 6.15 -8.98 0.58
C ALA A 128 5.16 -10.13 0.81
N LEU A 129 3.91 -9.77 1.10
CA LEU A 129 2.82 -10.70 1.35
C LEU A 129 1.71 -10.46 0.33
N ILE A 130 1.16 -11.53 -0.23
CA ILE A 130 0.03 -11.47 -1.15
C ILE A 130 -1.19 -12.01 -0.43
N LEU A 131 -2.19 -11.16 -0.24
CA LEU A 131 -3.48 -11.58 0.32
C LEU A 131 -4.41 -11.97 -0.83
N ALA A 132 -4.88 -13.21 -0.82
CA ALA A 132 -5.85 -13.68 -1.82
C ALA A 132 -7.21 -12.98 -1.63
N PRO A 133 -7.94 -12.71 -2.72
CA PRO A 133 -9.24 -12.05 -2.66
C PRO A 133 -10.25 -12.95 -1.93
N GLY A 134 -11.16 -12.36 -1.13
CA GLY A 134 -12.20 -13.14 -0.47
C GLY A 134 -11.73 -14.03 0.69
N THR A 135 -10.47 -13.91 1.14
CA THR A 135 -9.88 -14.83 2.13
C THR A 135 -9.47 -14.14 3.43
N ILE A 136 -9.37 -14.95 4.49
CA ILE A 136 -8.78 -14.57 5.78
C ILE A 136 -7.43 -15.28 5.89
N SER A 137 -6.37 -14.52 6.12
CA SER A 137 -5.00 -15.03 6.21
C SER A 137 -4.45 -14.83 7.63
N PRO A 138 -4.25 -15.91 8.41
CA PRO A 138 -3.54 -15.82 9.69
C PRO A 138 -2.04 -15.69 9.46
N ILE A 139 -1.39 -14.80 10.21
CA ILE A 139 0.05 -14.60 10.24
C ILE A 139 0.53 -14.64 11.69
N SER A 140 1.62 -15.35 11.96
CA SER A 140 2.26 -15.35 13.28
C SER A 140 3.40 -14.35 13.28
N LEU A 141 3.37 -13.37 14.18
CA LEU A 141 4.34 -12.30 14.25
C LEU A 141 5.01 -12.26 15.62
N THR A 142 6.32 -12.03 15.62
CA THR A 142 7.09 -11.83 16.84
C THR A 142 7.25 -10.33 17.10
N PHE A 143 6.56 -9.84 18.12
CA PHE A 143 6.62 -8.47 18.60
C PHE A 143 7.81 -8.29 19.55
N ASN A 144 8.62 -7.28 19.27
CA ASN A 144 9.65 -6.83 20.19
C ASN A 144 9.04 -5.85 21.18
N VAL A 145 9.02 -6.25 22.45
CA VAL A 145 8.57 -5.42 23.57
C VAL A 145 9.80 -4.77 24.17
N ASN A 146 9.84 -3.44 24.12
CA ASN A 146 10.90 -2.67 24.74
C ASN A 146 10.31 -1.36 25.22
N TYR A 147 9.97 -1.33 26.50
CA TYR A 147 9.42 -0.15 27.15
C TYR A 147 10.36 0.30 28.27
N GLN A 148 10.68 1.58 28.29
CA GLN A 148 11.49 2.19 29.32
C GLN A 148 10.73 3.41 29.83
N ALA A 149 10.35 3.36 31.10
CA ALA A 149 9.70 4.49 31.76
C ALA A 149 10.73 5.46 32.32
N ALA A 150 10.33 6.72 32.44
CA ALA A 150 11.10 7.72 33.19
C ALA A 150 11.16 7.35 34.68
N ASP A 151 10.01 6.95 35.23
CA ASP A 151 9.84 6.65 36.66
C ASP A 151 8.94 5.43 36.89
N ARG A 152 8.97 4.89 38.11
CA ARG A 152 8.10 3.76 38.53
C ARG A 152 6.61 4.13 38.63
N THR A 153 6.30 5.41 38.59
CA THR A 153 4.94 5.96 38.64
C THR A 153 4.32 6.11 37.26
N ASP A 154 5.04 5.76 36.19
CA ASP A 154 4.49 5.79 34.84
C ASP A 154 3.29 4.83 34.72
N PRO A 155 2.11 5.31 34.29
CA PRO A 155 0.90 4.50 34.22
C PRO A 155 1.02 3.33 33.23
N THR A 156 1.72 3.52 32.11
CA THR A 156 1.96 2.46 31.11
C THR A 156 2.85 1.38 31.70
N PHE A 157 3.92 1.78 32.40
CA PHE A 157 4.81 0.84 33.07
C PHE A 157 4.07 0.05 34.15
N GLN A 158 3.21 0.70 34.93
CA GLN A 158 2.40 0.03 35.94
C GLN A 158 1.44 -0.97 35.31
N ASN A 159 0.71 -0.59 34.25
CA ASN A 159 -0.19 -1.50 33.53
C ASN A 159 0.55 -2.74 33.01
N LEU A 160 1.69 -2.52 32.35
CA LEU A 160 2.51 -3.58 31.77
C LEU A 160 3.15 -4.46 32.85
N TYR A 161 3.63 -3.86 33.95
CA TYR A 161 4.21 -4.57 35.09
C TYR A 161 3.16 -5.36 35.88
N ASN A 162 1.94 -4.83 36.02
CA ASN A 162 0.85 -5.51 36.72
C ASN A 162 0.32 -6.71 35.94
N ALA A 163 0.25 -6.63 34.61
CA ALA A 163 -0.19 -7.75 33.76
C ALA A 163 0.95 -8.78 33.53
N CYS A 164 2.14 -8.31 33.15
CA CYS A 164 3.23 -9.15 32.64
C CYS A 164 4.45 -9.24 33.56
N GLY A 165 4.45 -8.56 34.72
CA GLY A 165 5.58 -8.58 35.64
C GLY A 165 5.75 -9.91 36.40
N PRO A 166 6.85 -10.04 37.16
CA PRO A 166 7.19 -11.25 37.93
C PRO A 166 6.31 -11.49 39.17
N LEU A 167 5.13 -10.88 39.25
CA LEU A 167 4.18 -11.16 40.33
C LEU A 167 3.51 -12.52 40.08
N SER A 168 3.89 -13.43 41.00
CA SER A 168 3.41 -14.73 41.49
C SER A 168 2.23 -15.41 40.79
N ASP A 169 2.35 -16.73 40.60
CA ASP A 169 1.46 -17.86 40.96
C ASP A 169 -0.07 -17.69 41.23
N SER A 170 -0.63 -16.49 41.17
CA SER A 170 -2.07 -16.27 41.22
C SER A 170 -2.70 -16.81 39.95
N LYS A 171 -3.65 -17.73 40.13
CA LYS A 171 -4.41 -18.45 39.09
C LYS A 171 -5.12 -17.56 38.04
N GLN A 172 -4.99 -16.23 38.10
CA GLN A 172 -5.61 -15.31 37.15
C GLN A 172 -4.82 -13.99 37.03
N ARG A 173 -4.04 -13.83 35.94
CA ARG A 173 -3.43 -12.54 35.57
C ARG A 173 -4.47 -11.66 34.88
N PRO A 174 -4.53 -10.35 35.17
CA PRO A 174 -5.41 -9.44 34.45
C PRO A 174 -4.98 -9.32 32.98
N ALA A 175 -5.95 -9.24 32.08
CA ALA A 175 -5.69 -8.99 30.66
C ALA A 175 -5.19 -7.54 30.48
N LEU A 176 -4.15 -7.38 29.67
CA LEU A 176 -3.61 -6.07 29.32
C LEU A 176 -4.44 -5.45 28.20
N ASN A 177 -5.06 -4.31 28.47
CA ASN A 177 -5.83 -3.58 27.47
C ASN A 177 -4.90 -2.86 26.51
N VAL A 178 -4.98 -3.20 25.22
CA VAL A 178 -4.08 -2.66 24.20
C VAL A 178 -4.81 -2.38 22.91
N LEU A 179 -4.18 -1.56 22.08
CA LEU A 179 -4.60 -1.30 20.71
C LEU A 179 -3.46 -1.70 19.77
N LEU A 180 -3.79 -2.51 18.76
CA LEU A 180 -2.89 -2.84 17.68
C LEU A 180 -3.09 -1.82 16.54
N ARG A 181 -2.04 -1.10 16.20
CA ARG A 181 -1.99 -0.21 15.04
C ARG A 181 -1.20 -0.88 13.93
N VAL A 182 -1.79 -0.96 12.74
CA VAL A 182 -1.19 -1.59 11.56
C VAL A 182 -1.11 -0.59 10.43
N SER A 183 0.09 -0.34 9.94
CA SER A 183 0.35 0.47 8.76
C SER A 183 0.60 -0.45 7.56
N PHE A 184 -0.22 -0.30 6.53
CA PHE A 184 -0.11 -1.10 5.31
C PHE A 184 0.71 -0.35 4.26
N HIS A 185 1.72 -1.00 3.70
CA HIS A 185 2.41 -0.53 2.50
C HIS A 185 1.93 -1.38 1.33
N ILE A 186 0.99 -0.83 0.56
CA ILE A 186 0.35 -1.52 -0.57
C ILE A 186 1.09 -1.14 -1.85
N PHE A 187 1.38 -2.11 -2.70
CA PHE A 187 2.02 -1.86 -3.99
C PHE A 187 1.15 -0.93 -4.86
N GLY A 188 1.76 0.09 -5.45
CA GLY A 188 1.08 1.05 -6.33
C GLY A 188 0.30 2.16 -5.61
N ILE A 189 0.25 2.15 -4.28
CA ILE A 189 -0.38 3.19 -3.46
C ILE A 189 0.70 3.98 -2.72
N VAL A 190 0.62 5.32 -2.79
CA VAL A 190 1.61 6.21 -2.15
C VAL A 190 1.32 6.42 -0.66
N TRP A 191 0.05 6.40 -0.23
CA TRP A 191 -0.30 6.56 1.18
C TRP A 191 -0.29 5.22 1.92
N THR A 192 -0.07 5.29 3.23
CA THR A 192 -0.02 4.13 4.12
C THR A 192 -1.26 4.12 5.01
N PRO A 193 -2.33 3.37 4.67
CA PRO A 193 -3.51 3.34 5.52
C PRO A 193 -3.17 2.71 6.88
N LEU A 194 -3.67 3.35 7.94
CA LEU A 194 -3.49 2.94 9.33
C LEU A 194 -4.81 2.36 9.86
N VAL A 195 -4.77 1.11 10.31
CA VAL A 195 -5.92 0.44 10.93
C VAL A 195 -5.62 0.22 12.41
N THR A 196 -6.61 0.43 13.26
CA THR A 196 -6.53 0.10 14.69
C THR A 196 -7.46 -1.06 15.00
N ALA A 197 -6.93 -2.08 15.68
CA ALA A 197 -7.66 -3.27 16.08
C ALA A 197 -7.50 -3.51 17.59
N THR A 198 -8.54 -4.08 18.19
CA THR A 198 -8.52 -4.56 19.58
C THR A 198 -8.41 -6.08 19.58
N PRO A 199 -7.78 -6.68 20.60
CA PRO A 199 -7.85 -8.13 20.81
C PRO A 199 -9.30 -8.62 20.93
N TYR A 200 -9.62 -9.75 20.31
CA TYR A 200 -10.98 -10.33 20.39
C TYR A 200 -11.33 -10.81 21.81
N THR A 201 -10.34 -11.03 22.65
CA THR A 201 -10.47 -11.39 24.08
C THR A 201 -10.70 -10.18 24.99
N GLY A 202 -10.68 -8.95 24.47
CA GLY A 202 -10.75 -7.72 25.27
C GLY A 202 -9.41 -7.28 25.88
N GLY A 203 -8.35 -8.07 25.74
CA GLY A 203 -7.00 -7.75 26.22
C GLY A 203 -5.99 -8.86 25.88
N ILE A 204 -4.69 -8.56 25.97
CA ILE A 204 -3.62 -9.56 25.84
C ILE A 204 -3.36 -10.24 27.19
N LEU A 205 -3.31 -11.56 27.18
CA LEU A 205 -2.79 -12.37 28.26
C LEU A 205 -1.29 -12.55 28.07
N CYS A 206 -0.52 -12.17 29.09
CA CYS A 206 0.93 -12.33 29.08
C CYS A 206 1.30 -13.82 29.19
N PRO A 207 2.40 -14.25 28.56
CA PRO A 207 2.87 -15.62 28.63
C PRO A 207 3.10 -16.05 30.07
N ILE A 208 2.65 -17.27 30.41
CA ILE A 208 3.01 -17.95 31.65
C ILE A 208 4.31 -18.68 31.37
N LYS A 209 5.31 -18.49 32.24
CA LYS A 209 6.59 -19.22 32.15
C LYS A 209 6.39 -20.70 32.45
#